data_AF-A0A1Q5DHA4-F1
#
_entry.id   AF-A0A1Q5DHA4-F1
#
_cell.length_a   1.000
_cell.length_b   1.000
_cell.length_c   1.000
_cell.angle_alpha   90.00
_cell.angle_beta   90.00
_cell.angle_gamma   90.00
#
_symmetry.space_group_name_H-M   'P 1'
#
loop_
_entity.id
_entity.type
_entity.pdbx_description
1 polymer ?
#
loop_
_entity_poly.entity_id
_entity_poly.type
_entity_poly.pdbx_seq_one_letter_code
_entity_poly.pdbx_strand_id
1 'polypeptide(L)'
;MTAALVFLLFFTALHLLGLALVTNYRGFAQHVLDTYLNPVHFTPYELRRLRRRSIEHPEFHLYTHAQARLRNLRIMGALHATLGLVGVVGITVSVVRG
;
A
#
# COMPACT_ATOMS: atom_id res chain seq x y z
N MET A 1 -30.34 2.92 0.44
CA MET A 1 -29.68 1.71 0.97
C MET A 1 -28.45 1.28 0.16
N THR A 2 -28.52 1.23 -1.18
CA THR A 2 -27.40 0.80 -2.04
C THR A 2 -26.12 1.62 -1.88
N ALA A 3 -26.21 2.95 -1.80
CA ALA A 3 -25.03 3.79 -1.60
C ALA A 3 -24.31 3.53 -0.26
N ALA A 4 -25.06 3.38 0.83
CA ALA A 4 -24.50 3.08 2.16
C ALA A 4 -23.76 1.73 2.18
N LEU A 5 -24.30 0.72 1.47
CA LEU A 5 -23.65 -0.57 1.30
C LEU A 5 -22.32 -0.44 0.53
N VAL A 6 -22.31 0.31 -0.57
CA VAL A 6 -21.10 0.56 -1.37
C VAL A 6 -20.03 1.25 -0.53
N PHE A 7 -20.40 2.28 0.25
CA PHE A 7 -19.47 2.95 1.15
C PHE A 7 -18.97 2.02 2.26
N LEU A 8 -19.85 1.21 2.87
CA LEU A 8 -19.45 0.21 3.87
C LEU A 8 -18.42 -0.78 3.30
N LEU A 9 -18.67 -1.31 2.10
CA LEU A 9 -17.74 -2.22 1.43
C LEU A 9 -16.40 -1.53 1.15
N PHE A 10 -16.43 -0.29 0.67
CA PHE A 10 -15.22 0.49 0.40
C PHE A 10 -14.39 0.73 1.66
N PHE A 11 -14.99 1.24 2.74
CA PHE A 11 -14.27 1.50 3.99
C PHE A 11 -13.82 0.23 4.70
N THR A 12 -14.58 -0.86 4.58
CA THR A 12 -14.16 -2.18 5.07
C THR A 12 -12.95 -2.70 4.29
N ALA A 13 -12.97 -2.60 2.96
CA ALA A 13 -11.83 -2.97 2.12
C ALA A 13 -10.59 -2.12 2.44
N LEU A 14 -10.77 -0.81 2.64
CA LEU A 14 -9.71 0.10 3.04
C LEU A 14 -9.12 -0.27 4.41
N HIS A 15 -10.00 -0.61 5.37
CA HIS A 15 -9.59 -1.06 6.70
C HIS A 15 -8.74 -2.32 6.63
N LEU A 16 -9.23 -3.35 5.91
CA LEU A 16 -8.55 -4.62 5.75
C LEU A 16 -7.23 -4.49 4.99
N LEU A 17 -7.19 -3.65 3.95
CA LEU A 17 -5.95 -3.33 3.23
C LEU A 17 -4.93 -2.67 4.16
N GLY A 18 -5.36 -1.69 4.95
CA GLY A 18 -4.52 -1.04 5.95
C GLY A 18 -4.00 -2.05 6.99
N LEU A 19 -4.86 -2.94 7.47
CA LEU A 19 -4.50 -3.98 8.43
C LEU A 19 -3.48 -4.96 7.84
N ALA A 20 -3.69 -5.42 6.61
CA ALA A 20 -2.77 -6.29 5.88
C ALA A 20 -1.41 -5.62 5.66
N LEU A 21 -1.40 -4.33 5.33
CA LEU A 21 -0.18 -3.54 5.24
C LEU A 21 0.52 -3.43 6.60
N VAL A 22 -0.19 -3.26 7.71
CA VAL A 22 0.44 -3.18 9.04
C VAL A 22 1.03 -4.52 9.48
N THR A 23 0.31 -5.62 9.24
CA THR A 23 0.68 -6.96 9.74
C THR A 23 1.74 -7.63 8.85
N ASN A 24 1.64 -7.47 7.54
CA ASN A 24 2.53 -8.08 6.57
C ASN A 24 3.22 -7.05 5.65
N TYR A 25 3.63 -5.91 6.20
CA TYR A 25 4.33 -4.86 5.44
C TYR A 25 5.57 -5.38 4.71
N ARG A 26 6.29 -6.37 5.28
CA ARG A 26 7.50 -6.97 4.67
C ARG A 26 7.15 -7.81 3.45
N GLY A 27 6.22 -8.76 3.59
CA GLY A 27 5.81 -9.63 2.48
C GLY A 27 5.13 -8.85 1.36
N PHE A 28 4.33 -7.83 1.69
CA PHE A 28 3.72 -6.96 0.67
C PHE A 28 4.76 -6.11 -0.07
N ALA A 29 5.75 -5.54 0.64
CA ALA A 29 6.81 -4.80 0.00
C ALA A 29 7.68 -5.68 -0.92
N GLN A 30 7.99 -6.91 -0.50
CA GLN A 30 8.69 -7.88 -1.35
C GLN A 30 7.84 -8.26 -2.57
N HIS A 31 6.56 -8.56 -2.39
CA HIS A 31 5.67 -8.87 -3.51
C HIS A 31 5.57 -7.74 -4.54
N VAL A 32 5.48 -6.49 -4.08
CA VAL A 32 5.45 -5.32 -4.96
C VAL A 32 6.78 -5.16 -5.70
N LEU A 33 7.90 -5.41 -5.03
CA LEU A 33 9.22 -5.38 -5.65
C LEU A 33 9.35 -6.45 -6.73
N ASP A 34 8.99 -7.69 -6.41
CA ASP A 34 9.12 -8.85 -7.29
C ASP A 34 8.17 -8.81 -8.49
N THR A 35 7.00 -8.17 -8.33
CA THR A 35 5.96 -8.12 -9.37
C THR A 35 6.03 -6.86 -10.23
N TYR A 36 6.21 -5.68 -9.61
CA TYR A 36 6.09 -4.39 -10.31
C TYR A 36 7.42 -3.67 -10.53
N LEU A 37 8.43 -3.97 -9.72
CA LEU A 37 9.74 -3.30 -9.78
C LEU A 37 10.86 -4.27 -10.12
N ASN A 38 10.51 -5.43 -10.67
CA ASN A 38 11.49 -6.43 -11.04
C ASN A 38 12.22 -5.98 -12.32
N PRO A 39 13.54 -5.74 -12.26
CA PRO A 39 14.36 -5.32 -13.40
C PRO A 39 14.21 -6.22 -14.62
N VAL A 40 13.87 -7.50 -14.43
CA VAL A 40 13.63 -8.49 -15.50
C VAL A 40 12.46 -8.11 -16.41
N HIS A 41 11.49 -7.33 -15.92
CA HIS A 41 10.28 -6.94 -16.67
C HIS A 41 10.40 -5.55 -17.31
N PHE A 42 11.50 -4.82 -17.10
CA PHE A 42 11.67 -3.47 -17.66
C PHE A 42 12.23 -3.50 -19.08
N THR A 43 11.73 -2.57 -19.89
CA THR A 43 12.20 -2.43 -21.27
C THR A 43 13.61 -1.81 -21.35
N PRO A 44 14.39 -2.07 -22.42
CA PRO A 44 15.74 -1.54 -22.58
C PRO A 44 15.84 0.00 -22.60
N TYR A 45 14.72 0.69 -22.86
CA TYR A 45 14.62 2.14 -22.82
C TYR A 45 14.49 2.67 -21.38
N GLU A 46 13.66 2.02 -20.57
CA GLU A 46 13.47 2.36 -19.15
C GLU A 46 14.75 2.14 -18.34
N LEU A 47 15.44 1.02 -18.60
CA LEU A 47 16.75 0.73 -18.03
C LEU A 47 17.79 1.81 -18.37
N ARG A 48 17.79 2.31 -19.60
CA ARG A 48 18.68 3.41 -20.03
C ARG A 48 18.32 4.74 -19.36
N ARG A 49 17.04 5.02 -19.15
CA ARG A 49 16.57 6.24 -18.47
C ARG A 49 16.94 6.23 -16.99
N LEU A 50 16.85 5.07 -16.33
CA LEU A 50 17.29 4.88 -14.94
C LEU A 50 18.81 5.06 -14.81
N ARG A 51 19.58 4.45 -15.72
CA ARG A 51 21.05 4.59 -15.77
C ARG A 51 21.51 6.05 -15.96
N ARG A 52 20.80 6.84 -16.78
CA ARG A 52 21.12 8.28 -16.98
C ARG A 52 20.85 9.15 -15.75
N ARG A 53 20.02 8.70 -14.81
CA ARG A 53 19.78 9.39 -13.54
C ARG A 53 20.78 9.02 -12.44
N SER A 54 21.91 8.39 -12.81
CA SER A 54 22.91 7.87 -11.86
C SER A 54 22.32 6.90 -10.84
N ILE A 55 21.21 6.23 -11.20
CA ILE A 55 20.71 5.08 -10.46
C ILE A 55 21.54 3.91 -10.96
N GLU A 56 22.77 3.81 -10.44
CA GLU A 56 23.63 2.65 -10.62
C GLU A 56 22.96 1.47 -9.90
N HIS A 57 22.23 0.66 -10.65
CA HIS A 57 21.76 -0.64 -10.17
C HIS A 57 22.98 -1.47 -9.74
N PRO A 58 22.96 -2.13 -8.56
CA PRO A 58 22.07 -3.29 -8.38
C PRO A 58 21.68 -3.58 -6.91
N GLU A 59 20.43 -3.95 -6.59
CA GLU A 59 20.00 -4.63 -5.34
C GLU A 59 20.42 -4.11 -3.91
N PHE A 60 21.32 -3.12 -3.76
CA PHE A 60 22.06 -2.85 -2.51
C PHE A 60 21.66 -1.55 -1.79
N HIS A 61 21.24 -0.48 -2.48
CA HIS A 61 20.71 0.72 -1.81
C HIS A 61 19.24 0.60 -1.38
N LEU A 62 18.58 -0.47 -1.81
CA LEU A 62 17.25 -0.83 -1.35
C LEU A 62 17.27 -1.15 0.15
N TYR A 63 18.33 -1.71 0.75
CA TYR A 63 18.28 -2.12 2.15
C TYR A 63 18.30 -0.97 3.17
N THR A 64 19.05 0.11 2.91
CA THR A 64 19.12 1.28 3.81
C THR A 64 17.86 2.17 3.72
N HIS A 65 17.23 2.27 2.55
CA HIS A 65 15.95 2.98 2.39
C HIS A 65 14.72 2.07 2.56
N ALA A 66 14.85 0.73 2.43
CA ALA A 66 13.76 -0.21 2.62
C ALA A 66 13.27 -0.17 4.05
N GLN A 67 14.13 -0.05 5.07
CA GLN A 67 13.63 0.06 6.45
C GLN A 67 12.78 1.31 6.66
N ALA A 68 13.19 2.48 6.13
CA ALA A 68 12.40 3.70 6.19
C ALA A 68 11.10 3.58 5.38
N ARG A 69 11.16 2.95 4.19
CA ARG A 69 10.01 2.73 3.30
C ARG A 69 9.03 1.69 3.86
N LEU A 70 9.52 0.65 4.51
CA LEU A 70 8.78 -0.38 5.23
C LEU A 70 8.10 0.21 6.47
N ARG A 71 8.80 1.08 7.21
CA ARG A 71 8.20 1.85 8.30
C ARG A 71 7.12 2.79 7.79
N ASN A 72 7.34 3.44 6.65
CA ASN A 72 6.34 4.29 6.02
C ASN A 72 5.11 3.48 5.56
N LEU A 73 5.30 2.29 4.97
CA LEU A 73 4.20 1.39 4.61
C LEU A 73 3.39 0.93 5.83
N ARG A 74 4.06 0.66 6.95
CA ARG A 74 3.39 0.32 8.21
C ARG A 74 2.59 1.50 8.76
N ILE A 75 3.14 2.71 8.74
CA ILE A 75 2.44 3.93 9.18
C ILE A 75 1.25 4.23 8.26
N MET A 76 1.45 4.13 6.94
CA MET A 76 0.39 4.29 5.96
C MET A 76 -0.69 3.22 6.14
N GLY A 77 -0.31 1.96 6.34
CA GLY A 77 -1.25 0.89 6.63
C GLY A 77 -2.07 1.19 7.89
N ALA A 78 -1.44 1.70 8.95
CA ALA A 78 -2.13 2.07 10.18
C ALA A 78 -3.14 3.21 9.93
N LEU A 79 -2.74 4.23 9.16
CA LEU A 79 -3.64 5.32 8.77
C LEU A 79 -4.85 4.82 7.97
N HIS A 80 -4.62 3.96 6.96
CA HIS A 80 -5.70 3.39 6.15
C HIS A 80 -6.62 2.49 7.00
N ALA A 81 -6.05 1.72 7.94
CA ALA A 81 -6.82 0.92 8.87
C ALA A 81 -7.70 1.81 9.76
N THR A 82 -7.15 2.85 10.38
CA THR A 82 -7.92 3.74 11.24
C THR A 82 -9.00 4.49 10.47
N LEU A 83 -8.68 5.06 9.29
CA LEU A 83 -9.65 5.74 8.44
C LEU A 83 -10.77 4.81 7.99
N GLY A 84 -10.43 3.59 7.56
CA GLY A 84 -11.38 2.54 7.22
C GLY A 84 -12.34 2.23 8.37
N LEU A 85 -11.79 2.04 9.58
CA LEU A 85 -12.59 1.73 10.77
C LEU A 85 -13.54 2.87 11.15
N VAL A 86 -13.06 4.11 11.14
CA VAL A 86 -13.87 5.30 11.43
C VAL A 86 -15.01 5.42 10.41
N GLY A 87 -14.73 5.21 9.13
CA GLY A 87 -15.74 5.20 8.08
C GLY A 87 -16.81 4.12 8.29
N VAL A 88 -16.40 2.88 8.57
CA VAL A 88 -17.34 1.77 8.86
C VAL A 88 -18.23 2.12 10.05
N VAL A 89 -17.66 2.53 11.19
CA VAL A 89 -18.42 2.87 12.39
C VAL A 89 -19.37 4.03 12.12
N GLY A 90 -18.89 5.10 11.47
CA GLY A 90 -19.71 6.27 11.16
C GLY A 90 -20.89 5.95 10.26
N ILE A 91 -20.69 5.15 9.21
CA ILE A 91 -21.76 4.73 8.29
C ILE A 91 -22.73 3.80 9.01
N THR A 92 -22.24 2.80 9.76
CA THR A 92 -23.11 1.88 10.50
C THR A 92 -23.99 2.63 11.50
N VAL A 93 -23.43 3.56 12.29
CA VAL A 93 -24.20 4.39 13.23
C VAL A 93 -25.23 5.24 12.48
N SER A 94 -24.86 5.83 11.35
CA SER A 94 -25.78 6.67 10.56
C SER A 94 -26.93 5.85 9.96
N VAL A 95 -26.66 4.62 9.52
CA VAL A 95 -27.66 3.70 8.97
C VAL A 95 -28.58 3.14 10.06
N VAL A 96 -28.07 2.93 11.28
CA VAL A 96 -28.89 2.44 12.41
C VAL A 96 -29.76 3.55 13.01
N ARG A 97 -29.30 4.81 12.96
CA ARG A 97 -30.03 5.97 13.52
C ARG A 97 -30.96 6.68 12.54
N GLY A 98 -30.75 6.51 11.24
CA GLY A 98 -31.60 7.06 10.18
C GLY A 98 -32.69 6.08 9.76
#